data_AF-A0A8T3XB88-F1
#
_entry.id   AF-A0A8T3XB88-F1
#
_cell.length_a   1.000
_cell.length_b   1.000
_cell.length_c   1.000
_cell.angle_alpha   90.00
_cell.angle_beta   90.00
_cell.angle_gamma   90.00
#
_symmetry.space_group_name_H-M   'P 1'
#
loop_
_entity.id
_entity.type
_entity.pdbx_description
1 polymer ?
#
loop_
_entity_poly.entity_id
_entity_poly.type
_entity_poly.pdbx_seq_one_letter_code
_entity_poly.pdbx_strand_id
1 'polypeptide(L)'
;MVKKSFFRKRTPEEILELKISRVYSQRGLVDRIWDLDPNSDAIELRTTPIPLRLLLGTYSAAEASRKDYKHGLTIHVDQPQSQKEALEYPYTPLAARMKAIDESLRDRKEEEINFIGITWQPILGTDRRWRVVPFDVPIEGVKIYDYALHRANGIEVLNKYTDAGAVMREGGQILCKVPSRTKRRERYKINLFHVPIHKETKINAIIWSLRSQYESGKEPERLTFLHNLRYEYPKTQKSSDIVVFGPHEIAAYLATIRKYWDGLNNTVPLAANPFPLPSKAYVDFSEKLDNNIVIYDKTLTSRNKLRNLHLDEKCILLARAIKVKGIWNTVFWDPSRDGPIKDYWK
;
A
#
# COMPACT_ATOMS: atom_id res chain seq x y z
N MET A 1 10.99 -1.87 -26.87
CA MET A 1 11.66 -1.91 -25.55
C MET A 1 11.10 -0.79 -24.68
N VAL A 2 10.25 -1.10 -23.71
CA VAL A 2 9.54 -0.08 -22.92
C VAL A 2 10.50 0.51 -21.89
N LYS A 3 10.73 1.83 -21.94
CA LYS A 3 11.61 2.53 -21.00
C LYS A 3 10.98 2.48 -19.61
N LYS A 4 11.62 1.76 -18.66
CA LYS A 4 11.24 1.76 -17.22
C LYS A 4 11.49 3.10 -16.51
N SER A 5 11.70 4.17 -17.26
CA SER A 5 11.72 5.55 -16.75
C SER A 5 10.43 5.93 -16.04
N PHE A 6 9.32 5.25 -16.35
CA PHE A 6 8.03 5.41 -15.67
C PHE A 6 8.10 5.24 -14.14
N PHE A 7 9.01 4.40 -13.64
CA PHE A 7 9.21 4.19 -12.20
C PHE A 7 10.43 4.94 -11.63
N ARG A 8 11.10 5.77 -12.44
CA ARG A 8 12.25 6.55 -11.98
C ARG A 8 11.75 7.60 -10.99
N LYS A 9 12.45 7.68 -9.85
CA LYS A 9 12.32 8.75 -8.87
C LYS A 9 13.50 9.70 -9.03
N ARG A 10 13.32 10.98 -8.68
CA ARG A 10 14.45 11.92 -8.65
C ARG A 10 15.46 11.50 -7.58
N THR A 11 16.75 11.70 -7.86
CA THR A 11 17.81 11.55 -6.84
C THR A 11 17.85 12.80 -5.94
N PRO A 12 18.46 12.73 -4.74
CA PRO A 12 18.63 13.92 -3.91
C PRO A 12 19.31 15.08 -4.65
N GLU A 13 20.27 14.78 -5.54
CA GLU A 13 20.96 15.77 -6.37
C GLU A 13 20.01 16.43 -7.37
N GLU A 14 19.15 15.66 -8.04
CA GLU A 14 18.15 16.20 -8.96
C GLU A 14 17.09 17.04 -8.22
N ILE A 15 16.78 16.72 -6.96
CA ILE A 15 15.87 17.52 -6.14
C ILE A 15 16.53 18.84 -5.71
N LEU A 16 17.85 18.85 -5.49
CA LEU A 16 18.60 20.07 -5.16
C LEU A 16 18.64 21.11 -6.28
N GLU A 17 18.36 20.71 -7.52
CA GLU A 17 18.25 21.63 -8.66
C GLU A 17 16.94 22.44 -8.63
N LEU A 18 15.98 22.05 -7.79
CA LEU A 18 14.70 22.75 -7.59
C LEU A 18 14.83 23.86 -6.53
N LYS A 19 13.82 24.73 -6.46
CA LYS A 19 13.72 25.77 -5.45
C LYS A 19 13.41 25.15 -4.08
N ILE A 20 14.47 24.95 -3.28
CA ILE A 20 14.35 24.33 -1.95
C ILE A 20 13.88 25.33 -0.89
N SER A 21 12.87 24.91 -0.14
CA SER A 21 12.49 25.50 1.14
C SER A 21 12.86 24.55 2.30
N ARG A 22 13.38 25.10 3.39
CA ARG A 22 13.75 24.31 4.58
C ARG A 22 12.61 24.28 5.58
N VAL A 23 12.27 23.09 6.07
CA VAL A 23 11.21 22.90 7.05
C VAL A 23 11.74 22.21 8.31
N TYR A 24 11.55 22.86 9.45
CA TYR A 24 12.06 22.43 10.76
C TYR A 24 10.95 21.84 11.67
N SER A 25 9.69 21.92 11.25
CA SER A 25 8.53 21.45 12.02
C SER A 25 7.70 20.46 11.21
N GLN A 26 7.09 19.50 11.90
CA GLN A 26 6.17 18.53 11.28
C GLN A 26 4.73 19.04 11.24
N ARG A 27 4.40 20.11 11.96
CA ARG A 27 3.04 20.67 12.00
C ARG A 27 2.73 21.41 10.70
N GLY A 28 1.61 21.08 10.07
CA GLY A 28 1.20 21.64 8.78
C GLY A 28 2.09 21.21 7.63
N LEU A 29 2.84 20.11 7.79
CA LEU A 29 3.77 19.64 6.78
C LEU A 29 3.04 19.06 5.58
N VAL A 30 1.93 18.34 5.80
CA VAL A 30 1.10 17.81 4.72
C VAL A 30 0.64 18.92 3.79
N ASP A 31 0.05 20.00 4.30
CA ASP A 31 -0.45 21.08 3.45
C ASP A 31 0.67 21.71 2.63
N ARG A 32 1.83 21.95 3.25
CA ARG A 32 3.02 22.45 2.54
C ARG A 32 3.43 21.55 1.40
N ILE A 33 3.49 20.23 1.61
CA ILE A 33 3.84 19.26 0.57
C ILE A 33 2.75 19.19 -0.49
N TRP A 34 1.49 19.22 -0.07
CA TRP A 34 0.33 19.11 -0.94
C TRP A 34 0.28 20.26 -1.95
N ASP A 35 0.64 21.47 -1.52
CA ASP A 35 0.57 22.68 -2.33
C ASP A 35 1.87 22.95 -3.13
N LEU A 36 2.90 22.09 -3.03
CA LEU A 36 4.13 22.23 -3.82
C LEU A 36 3.86 22.14 -5.32
N ASP A 37 4.51 23.00 -6.11
CA ASP A 37 4.66 22.76 -7.55
C ASP A 37 5.69 21.65 -7.77
N PRO A 38 5.29 20.48 -8.33
CA PRO A 38 6.20 19.35 -8.52
C PRO A 38 7.35 19.63 -9.50
N ASN A 39 7.24 20.66 -10.34
CA ASN A 39 8.22 20.98 -11.37
C ASN A 39 9.28 22.00 -10.92
N SER A 40 8.96 22.87 -9.98
CA SER A 40 9.86 23.96 -9.57
C SER A 40 10.28 23.90 -8.11
N ASP A 41 9.48 23.31 -7.23
CA ASP A 41 9.65 23.47 -5.78
C ASP A 41 10.09 22.18 -5.11
N ALA A 42 10.85 22.32 -4.03
CA ALA A 42 11.26 21.21 -3.20
C ALA A 42 11.27 21.58 -1.71
N ILE A 43 11.18 20.56 -0.86
CA ILE A 43 11.30 20.71 0.59
C ILE A 43 12.49 19.89 1.08
N GLU A 44 13.35 20.57 1.83
CA GLU A 44 14.35 19.96 2.67
C GLU A 44 13.81 19.84 4.11
N LEU A 45 13.51 18.62 4.54
CA LEU A 45 13.08 18.32 5.89
C LEU A 45 14.29 18.26 6.83
N ARG A 46 14.30 19.17 7.80
CA ARG A 46 15.26 19.23 8.91
C ARG A 46 14.71 18.60 10.20
N THR A 47 13.62 17.85 10.06
CA THR A 47 12.95 17.04 11.09
C THR A 47 12.72 15.64 10.53
N THR A 48 12.62 14.64 11.40
CA THR A 48 12.43 13.24 11.00
C THR A 48 11.02 12.76 11.38
N PRO A 49 10.23 12.24 10.43
CA PRO A 49 8.94 11.62 10.74
C PRO A 49 9.05 10.36 11.59
N ILE A 50 10.24 9.74 11.68
CA ILE A 50 10.47 8.50 12.43
C ILE A 50 10.17 8.75 13.92
N PRO A 51 9.36 7.89 14.57
CA PRO A 51 9.07 8.03 15.99
C PRO A 51 10.34 8.07 16.85
N LEU A 52 10.43 9.05 17.75
CA LEU A 52 11.63 9.26 18.59
C LEU A 52 12.06 7.99 19.33
N ARG A 53 11.11 7.19 19.82
CA ARG A 53 11.36 5.91 20.50
C ARG A 53 12.23 4.91 19.71
N LEU A 54 12.27 5.03 18.38
CA LEU A 54 13.08 4.17 17.50
C LEU A 54 14.43 4.78 17.16
N LEU A 55 14.58 6.09 17.38
CA LEU A 55 15.83 6.84 17.26
C LEU A 55 16.62 6.86 18.57
N LEU A 56 15.98 6.57 19.71
CA LEU A 56 16.63 6.38 21.01
C LEU A 56 17.49 5.10 20.96
N GLY A 57 18.77 5.25 20.59
CA GLY A 57 19.76 4.18 20.49
C GLY A 57 20.97 4.56 19.62
N THR A 58 21.86 3.59 19.37
CA THR A 58 22.99 3.73 18.43
C THR A 58 22.62 3.45 16.96
N TYR A 59 21.32 3.32 16.67
CA TYR A 59 20.84 3.00 15.32
C TYR A 59 21.01 4.20 14.37
N SER A 60 21.49 3.90 13.16
CA SER A 60 21.38 4.83 12.03
C SER A 60 19.92 5.11 11.68
N ALA A 61 19.65 6.23 10.99
CA ALA A 61 18.28 6.55 10.57
C ALA A 61 17.69 5.47 9.66
N ALA A 62 18.52 4.84 8.82
CA ALA A 62 18.12 3.72 7.98
C ALA A 62 17.73 2.46 8.78
N GLU A 63 18.43 2.16 9.89
CA GLU A 63 18.07 1.04 10.77
C GLU A 63 16.79 1.31 11.55
N ALA A 64 16.65 2.52 12.10
CA ALA A 64 15.43 2.95 12.78
C ALA A 64 14.22 2.87 11.84
N SER A 65 14.39 3.34 10.60
CA SER A 65 13.38 3.28 9.55
C SER A 65 12.96 1.86 9.19
N ARG A 66 13.93 0.95 8.98
CA ARG A 66 13.61 -0.47 8.71
C ARG A 66 12.87 -1.11 9.87
N LYS A 67 13.25 -0.77 11.11
CA LYS A 67 12.59 -1.24 12.32
C LYS A 67 11.17 -0.70 12.42
N ASP A 68 10.92 0.56 12.06
CA ASP A 68 9.58 1.14 12.08
C ASP A 68 8.70 0.57 10.95
N TYR A 69 9.20 0.44 9.73
CA TYR A 69 8.44 -0.17 8.65
C TYR A 69 7.97 -1.60 9.01
N LYS A 70 8.76 -2.30 9.83
CA LYS A 70 8.47 -3.64 10.31
C LYS A 70 7.58 -3.65 11.56
N HIS A 71 7.85 -2.83 12.56
CA HIS A 71 7.22 -2.92 13.89
C HIS A 71 6.42 -1.67 14.28
N GLY A 72 6.22 -0.76 13.33
CA GLY A 72 5.49 0.48 13.46
C GLY A 72 4.00 0.24 13.69
N LEU A 73 3.30 1.32 13.99
CA LEU A 73 1.89 1.26 14.32
C LEU A 73 1.08 0.95 13.07
N THR A 74 0.10 0.06 13.18
CA THR A 74 -0.87 -0.21 12.11
C THR A 74 -2.28 0.07 12.62
N ILE A 75 -3.16 0.46 11.71
CA ILE A 75 -4.58 0.64 11.99
C ILE A 75 -5.25 -0.73 11.86
N HIS A 76 -5.77 -1.25 12.97
CA HIS A 76 -6.52 -2.50 12.97
C HIS A 76 -7.90 -2.27 12.38
N VAL A 77 -8.21 -2.95 11.28
CA VAL A 77 -9.54 -2.90 10.68
C VAL A 77 -10.48 -3.70 11.57
N ASP A 78 -11.57 -3.07 12.00
CA ASP A 78 -12.67 -3.77 12.67
C ASP A 78 -13.21 -4.81 11.69
N GLN A 79 -13.14 -6.09 12.07
CA GLN A 79 -13.51 -7.21 11.21
C GLN A 79 -14.10 -8.35 12.05
N PRO A 80 -14.96 -9.18 11.45
CA PRO A 80 -15.42 -10.40 12.10
C PRO A 80 -14.24 -11.31 12.47
N GLN A 81 -14.39 -12.11 13.53
CA GLN A 81 -13.37 -13.06 14.00
C GLN A 81 -13.68 -14.49 13.57
N SER A 82 -14.93 -14.75 13.17
CA SER A 82 -15.40 -16.06 12.73
C SER A 82 -16.20 -15.96 11.43
N GLN A 83 -16.35 -17.10 10.74
CA GLN A 83 -17.18 -17.17 9.55
C GLN A 83 -18.64 -16.83 9.88
N LYS A 84 -19.16 -17.25 11.04
CA LYS A 84 -20.52 -16.95 11.50
C LYS A 84 -20.73 -15.44 11.67
N GLU A 85 -19.85 -14.78 12.41
CA GLU A 85 -19.89 -13.32 12.55
C GLU A 85 -19.80 -12.61 11.20
N ALA A 86 -18.99 -13.12 10.27
CA ALA A 86 -18.84 -12.52 8.96
C ALA A 86 -20.12 -12.57 8.10
N LEU A 87 -21.04 -13.50 8.37
CA LEU A 87 -22.35 -13.53 7.71
C LEU A 87 -23.29 -12.44 8.21
N GLU A 88 -23.15 -12.07 9.47
CA GLU A 88 -23.98 -11.08 10.17
C GLU A 88 -23.31 -9.70 10.17
N TYR A 89 -22.07 -9.60 9.69
CA TYR A 89 -21.27 -8.38 9.74
C TYR A 89 -21.86 -7.30 8.84
N PRO A 90 -22.31 -6.15 9.38
CA PRO A 90 -23.13 -5.20 8.66
C PRO A 90 -22.33 -4.30 7.70
N TYR A 91 -21.01 -4.26 7.84
CA TYR A 91 -20.15 -3.37 7.05
C TYR A 91 -19.55 -4.11 5.86
N THR A 92 -19.45 -3.42 4.73
CA THR A 92 -18.59 -3.86 3.63
C THR A 92 -17.11 -3.70 4.03
N PRO A 93 -16.16 -4.38 3.37
CA PRO A 93 -14.73 -4.20 3.65
C PRO A 93 -14.29 -2.74 3.49
N LEU A 94 -14.85 -2.03 2.52
CA LEU A 94 -14.65 -0.60 2.37
C LEU A 94 -15.11 0.18 3.61
N ALA A 95 -16.36 -0.01 4.04
CA ALA A 95 -16.92 0.73 5.17
C ALA A 95 -16.16 0.43 6.48
N ALA A 96 -15.79 -0.83 6.70
CA ALA A 96 -14.99 -1.26 7.85
C ALA A 96 -13.62 -0.56 7.88
N ARG A 97 -12.92 -0.47 6.75
CA ARG A 97 -11.67 0.29 6.66
C ARG A 97 -11.86 1.77 6.92
N MET A 98 -12.86 2.38 6.31
CA MET A 98 -13.10 3.82 6.45
C MET A 98 -13.36 4.19 7.91
N LYS A 99 -14.21 3.40 8.58
CA LYS A 99 -14.46 3.53 10.02
C LYS A 99 -13.18 3.40 10.84
N ALA A 100 -12.40 2.33 10.63
CA ALA A 100 -11.16 2.09 11.38
C ALA A 100 -10.12 3.21 11.18
N ILE A 101 -9.96 3.70 9.96
CA ILE A 101 -9.06 4.81 9.64
C ILE A 101 -9.54 6.09 10.31
N ASP A 102 -10.83 6.41 10.20
CA ASP A 102 -11.39 7.63 10.78
C ASP A 102 -11.22 7.63 12.30
N GLU A 103 -11.67 6.58 12.98
CA GLU A 103 -11.57 6.42 14.44
C GLU A 103 -10.11 6.48 14.92
N SER A 104 -9.17 5.92 14.15
CA SER A 104 -7.75 5.93 14.52
C SER A 104 -7.06 7.29 14.37
N LEU A 105 -7.58 8.17 13.51
CA LEU A 105 -6.96 9.45 13.15
C LEU A 105 -7.73 10.67 13.66
N ARG A 106 -9.02 10.56 13.97
CA ARG A 106 -9.92 11.68 14.27
C ARG A 106 -9.43 12.60 15.39
N ASP A 107 -8.90 12.05 16.47
CA ASP A 107 -8.53 12.84 17.65
C ASP A 107 -7.01 13.10 17.77
N ARG A 108 -6.24 12.72 16.75
CA ARG A 108 -4.78 12.89 16.73
C ARG A 108 -4.38 14.17 16.03
N LYS A 109 -3.32 14.81 16.53
CA LYS A 109 -2.63 15.88 15.79
C LYS A 109 -1.83 15.28 14.62
N GLU A 110 -1.55 16.08 13.60
CA GLU A 110 -0.80 15.65 12.42
C GLU A 110 0.55 15.03 12.81
N GLU A 111 1.32 15.70 13.66
CA GLU A 111 2.64 15.26 14.11
C GLU A 111 2.63 14.00 15.01
N GLU A 112 1.47 13.61 15.54
CA GLU A 112 1.30 12.43 16.39
C GLU A 112 0.94 11.16 15.59
N ILE A 113 0.60 11.33 14.30
CA ILE A 113 0.22 10.23 13.42
C ILE A 113 1.49 9.56 12.88
N ASN A 114 1.69 8.30 13.29
CA ASN A 114 2.85 7.48 12.96
C ASN A 114 2.43 6.06 12.49
N PHE A 115 1.31 5.98 11.78
CA PHE A 115 0.81 4.71 11.25
C PHE A 115 1.50 4.37 9.93
N ILE A 116 1.96 3.12 9.79
CA ILE A 116 2.60 2.63 8.56
C ILE A 116 1.60 2.04 7.56
N GLY A 117 0.41 1.64 8.01
CA GLY A 117 -0.58 0.96 7.18
C GLY A 117 -1.80 0.46 7.95
N ILE A 118 -2.59 -0.38 7.29
CA ILE A 118 -3.73 -1.09 7.89
C ILE A 118 -3.41 -2.56 8.10
N THR A 119 -4.10 -3.21 9.05
CA THR A 119 -3.92 -4.62 9.37
C THR A 119 -5.24 -5.33 9.70
N TRP A 120 -5.31 -6.63 9.41
CA TRP A 120 -6.47 -7.47 9.70
C TRP A 120 -6.07 -8.97 9.78
N GLN A 121 -6.96 -9.88 10.17
CA GLN A 121 -6.66 -11.31 10.30
C GLN A 121 -7.58 -12.18 9.43
N PRO A 122 -7.08 -13.29 8.84
CA PRO A 122 -7.96 -14.25 8.18
C PRO A 122 -8.96 -14.89 9.14
N ILE A 123 -10.18 -15.11 8.64
CA ILE A 123 -11.26 -15.74 9.39
C ILE A 123 -11.48 -17.21 8.99
N LEU A 124 -11.06 -17.60 7.78
CA LEU A 124 -11.15 -18.96 7.25
C LEU A 124 -9.84 -19.74 7.46
N GLY A 125 -9.99 -21.02 7.78
CA GLY A 125 -8.87 -21.96 7.89
C GLY A 125 -8.03 -21.79 9.16
N THR A 126 -6.82 -22.34 9.11
CA THR A 126 -5.87 -22.37 10.23
C THR A 126 -4.90 -21.18 10.23
N ASP A 127 -4.83 -20.41 9.15
CA ASP A 127 -3.96 -19.24 9.04
C ASP A 127 -4.52 -18.10 9.90
N ARG A 128 -3.78 -17.71 10.94
CA ARG A 128 -4.13 -16.61 11.84
C ARG A 128 -3.10 -15.47 11.81
N ARG A 129 -2.25 -15.44 10.78
CA ARG A 129 -1.21 -14.43 10.63
C ARG A 129 -1.82 -13.10 10.22
N TRP A 130 -1.35 -12.01 10.81
CA TRP A 130 -1.83 -10.68 10.44
C TRP A 130 -1.52 -10.37 8.98
N ARG A 131 -2.48 -9.77 8.28
CA ARG A 131 -2.33 -9.21 6.95
C ARG A 131 -2.04 -7.74 7.09
N VAL A 132 -0.91 -7.27 6.57
CA VAL A 132 -0.52 -5.86 6.65
C VAL A 132 -0.47 -5.26 5.25
N VAL A 133 -1.06 -4.08 5.10
CA VAL A 133 -1.00 -3.28 3.87
C VAL A 133 -0.45 -1.90 4.23
N PRO A 134 0.86 -1.67 4.02
CA PRO A 134 1.46 -0.35 4.20
C PRO A 134 0.82 0.69 3.28
N PHE A 135 0.71 1.95 3.71
CA PHE A 135 -0.05 2.98 2.98
C PHE A 135 0.54 3.35 1.62
N ASP A 136 1.83 3.14 1.39
CA ASP A 136 2.45 3.40 0.10
C ASP A 136 2.18 2.27 -0.93
N VAL A 137 1.88 1.05 -0.45
CA VAL A 137 1.71 -0.13 -1.30
C VAL A 137 0.50 -0.01 -2.25
N PRO A 138 -0.70 0.46 -1.82
CA PRO A 138 -1.81 0.71 -2.73
C PRO A 138 -1.49 1.65 -3.89
N ILE A 139 -0.74 2.72 -3.61
CA ILE A 139 -0.35 3.73 -4.61
C ILE A 139 0.60 3.11 -5.63
N GLU A 140 1.61 2.38 -5.15
CA GLU A 140 2.57 1.68 -5.99
C GLU A 140 1.91 0.55 -6.79
N GLY A 141 0.87 -0.11 -6.24
CA GLY A 141 0.07 -1.11 -6.94
C GLY A 141 -0.75 -0.51 -8.08
N VAL A 142 -1.39 0.64 -7.84
CA VAL A 142 -2.08 1.43 -8.87
C VAL A 142 -1.11 1.89 -9.96
N LYS A 143 0.11 2.31 -9.61
CA LYS A 143 1.16 2.68 -10.57
C LYS A 143 1.60 1.49 -11.44
N ILE A 144 1.78 0.30 -10.86
CA ILE A 144 2.09 -0.92 -11.62
C ILE A 144 0.94 -1.28 -12.56
N TYR A 145 -0.30 -1.14 -12.09
CA TYR A 145 -1.49 -1.44 -12.87
C TYR A 145 -1.62 -0.52 -14.09
N ASP A 146 -1.51 0.81 -13.92
CA ASP A 146 -1.44 1.77 -15.04
C ASP A 146 -0.31 1.42 -16.01
N TYR A 147 0.92 1.25 -15.51
CA TYR A 147 2.07 0.85 -16.31
C TYR A 147 1.78 -0.42 -17.13
N ALA A 148 1.14 -1.42 -16.52
CA ALA A 148 0.84 -2.66 -17.20
C ALA A 148 -0.08 -2.43 -18.40
N LEU A 149 -1.15 -1.67 -18.21
CA LEU A 149 -2.15 -1.40 -19.23
C LEU A 149 -1.61 -0.58 -20.40
N HIS A 150 -0.83 0.46 -20.12
CA HIS A 150 -0.37 1.39 -21.15
C HIS A 150 0.98 1.02 -21.76
N ARG A 151 1.81 0.26 -21.03
CA ARG A 151 3.23 0.11 -21.35
C ARG A 151 3.74 -1.33 -21.27
N ALA A 152 2.96 -2.31 -20.80
CA ALA A 152 3.48 -3.68 -20.62
C ALA A 152 2.54 -4.80 -21.05
N ASN A 153 1.66 -4.56 -22.04
CA ASN A 153 0.70 -5.53 -22.58
C ASN A 153 -0.28 -6.09 -21.53
N GLY A 154 -0.77 -5.22 -20.63
CA GLY A 154 -1.79 -5.54 -19.62
C GLY A 154 -1.30 -6.45 -18.49
N ILE A 155 -2.23 -6.90 -17.65
CA ILE A 155 -2.03 -7.98 -16.68
C ILE A 155 -2.88 -9.15 -17.14
N GLU A 156 -2.26 -10.31 -17.33
CA GLU A 156 -3.00 -11.52 -17.72
C GLU A 156 -3.68 -12.09 -16.48
N VAL A 157 -5.00 -12.28 -16.55
CA VAL A 157 -5.81 -12.82 -15.46
C VAL A 157 -6.42 -14.15 -15.90
N LEU A 158 -5.89 -15.24 -15.36
CA LEU A 158 -6.30 -16.62 -15.63
C LEU A 158 -7.21 -17.09 -14.50
N ASN A 159 -8.47 -17.39 -14.84
CA ASN A 159 -9.44 -17.95 -13.89
C ASN A 159 -9.08 -19.42 -13.66
N LYS A 160 -8.57 -19.76 -12.48
CA LYS A 160 -8.31 -21.17 -12.11
C LYS A 160 -9.31 -21.54 -11.02
N TYR A 161 -10.10 -22.60 -11.22
CA TYR A 161 -11.07 -23.05 -10.20
C TYR A 161 -12.10 -21.99 -9.81
N THR A 162 -12.58 -21.17 -10.76
CA THR A 162 -13.68 -20.22 -10.51
C THR A 162 -15.06 -20.86 -10.60
N ASP A 163 -15.16 -22.06 -11.16
CA ASP A 163 -16.43 -22.75 -11.42
C ASP A 163 -16.63 -23.96 -10.48
N ALA A 164 -15.73 -24.17 -9.52
CA ALA A 164 -15.83 -25.25 -8.56
C ALA A 164 -16.94 -24.96 -7.52
N GLY A 165 -17.69 -25.98 -7.09
CA GLY A 165 -18.80 -25.81 -6.13
C GLY A 165 -18.39 -25.17 -4.80
N ALA A 166 -17.12 -25.27 -4.40
CA ALA A 166 -16.58 -24.64 -3.19
C ALA A 166 -16.42 -23.11 -3.30
N VAL A 167 -16.38 -22.54 -4.51
CA VAL A 167 -16.15 -21.10 -4.75
C VAL A 167 -17.19 -20.22 -4.08
N MET A 168 -18.44 -20.68 -4.00
CA MET A 168 -19.52 -19.97 -3.32
C MET A 168 -19.26 -19.77 -1.82
N ARG A 169 -18.49 -20.66 -1.19
CA ARG A 169 -18.17 -20.60 0.25
C ARG A 169 -16.77 -20.06 0.52
N GLU A 170 -15.81 -20.37 -0.35
CA GLU A 170 -14.39 -20.16 -0.11
C GLU A 170 -13.78 -19.09 -1.03
N GLY A 171 -14.50 -18.67 -2.07
CA GLY A 171 -14.04 -17.70 -3.06
C GLY A 171 -13.27 -18.36 -4.19
N GLY A 172 -13.04 -17.58 -5.25
CA GLY A 172 -12.28 -18.02 -6.42
C GLY A 172 -10.77 -18.00 -6.15
N GLN A 173 -10.07 -18.84 -6.92
CA GLN A 173 -8.62 -18.74 -7.09
C GLN A 173 -8.33 -18.08 -8.44
N ILE A 174 -7.40 -17.13 -8.46
CA ILE A 174 -7.11 -16.35 -9.68
C ILE A 174 -5.61 -16.25 -9.83
N LEU A 175 -5.11 -16.72 -10.98
CA LEU A 175 -3.71 -16.59 -11.33
C LEU A 175 -3.52 -15.34 -12.18
N CYS A 176 -2.71 -14.40 -11.71
CA CYS A 176 -2.36 -13.18 -12.42
C CYS A 176 -0.90 -13.20 -12.85
N LYS A 177 -0.59 -12.75 -14.08
CA LYS A 177 0.79 -12.47 -14.52
C LYS A 177 1.04 -10.96 -14.58
N VAL A 178 1.73 -10.44 -13.56
CA VAL A 178 1.96 -9.01 -13.35
C VAL A 178 3.38 -8.62 -13.81
N PRO A 179 3.56 -7.55 -14.59
CA PRO A 179 4.89 -7.11 -15.00
C PRO A 179 5.75 -6.64 -13.82
N SER A 180 7.05 -6.94 -13.89
CA SER A 180 8.03 -6.45 -12.91
C SER A 180 8.40 -4.98 -13.17
N ARG A 181 8.69 -4.26 -12.08
CA ARG A 181 9.26 -2.90 -12.10
C ARG A 181 10.75 -2.87 -12.48
N THR A 182 11.48 -3.98 -12.33
CA THR A 182 12.94 -4.03 -12.49
C THR A 182 13.32 -4.45 -13.91
N LYS A 183 14.23 -3.73 -14.57
CA LYS A 183 14.63 -4.04 -15.96
C LYS A 183 15.04 -5.51 -16.12
N ARG A 184 14.69 -6.12 -17.25
CA ARG A 184 15.02 -7.52 -17.61
C ARG A 184 14.43 -8.60 -16.68
N ARG A 185 13.55 -8.26 -15.74
CA ARG A 185 12.82 -9.26 -14.95
C ARG A 185 11.56 -9.74 -15.65
N GLU A 186 11.31 -11.03 -15.51
CA GLU A 186 10.09 -11.70 -15.95
C GLU A 186 8.86 -11.16 -15.22
N ARG A 187 7.68 -11.48 -15.75
CA ARG A 187 6.41 -11.23 -15.05
C ARG A 187 6.31 -12.12 -13.82
N TYR A 188 5.82 -11.57 -12.72
CA TYR A 188 5.47 -12.33 -11.53
C TYR A 188 4.16 -13.07 -11.75
N LYS A 189 4.12 -14.33 -11.36
CA LYS A 189 2.90 -15.16 -11.38
C LYS A 189 2.36 -15.22 -9.96
N ILE A 190 1.18 -14.65 -9.74
CA ILE A 190 0.58 -14.45 -8.43
C ILE A 190 -0.76 -15.18 -8.39
N ASN A 191 -0.89 -16.14 -7.49
CA ASN A 191 -2.15 -16.77 -7.16
C ASN A 191 -2.83 -15.97 -6.05
N LEU A 192 -3.99 -15.38 -6.35
CA LEU A 192 -4.90 -14.80 -5.37
C LEU A 192 -5.93 -15.86 -4.96
N PHE A 193 -6.11 -16.06 -3.66
CA PHE A 193 -7.08 -17.00 -3.09
C PHE A 193 -8.14 -16.25 -2.32
N HIS A 194 -9.34 -16.84 -2.20
CA HIS A 194 -10.46 -16.24 -1.49
C HIS A 194 -10.88 -14.90 -2.11
N VAL A 195 -10.95 -14.84 -3.44
CA VAL A 195 -11.50 -13.68 -4.15
C VAL A 195 -13.01 -13.88 -4.33
N PRO A 196 -13.87 -13.02 -3.77
CA PRO A 196 -15.32 -13.11 -4.01
C PRO A 196 -15.63 -12.77 -5.46
N ILE A 197 -16.32 -13.66 -6.17
CA ILE A 197 -16.63 -13.50 -7.60
C ILE A 197 -18.09 -13.77 -7.98
N HIS A 198 -18.98 -14.21 -7.08
CA HIS A 198 -20.41 -14.31 -7.39
C HIS A 198 -21.25 -13.31 -6.59
N LYS A 199 -22.40 -12.89 -7.14
CA LYS A 199 -23.28 -11.89 -6.53
C LYS A 199 -23.98 -12.40 -5.27
N GLU A 200 -24.31 -13.68 -5.24
CA GLU A 200 -24.91 -14.39 -4.11
C GLU A 200 -23.90 -14.75 -3.01
N THR A 201 -22.62 -14.42 -3.22
CA THR A 201 -21.55 -14.81 -2.32
C THR A 201 -21.64 -14.03 -1.01
N LYS A 202 -21.39 -14.73 0.10
CA LYS A 202 -21.15 -14.14 1.43
C LYS A 202 -19.83 -13.39 1.44
N ILE A 203 -19.78 -12.22 0.79
CA ILE A 203 -18.56 -11.43 0.48
C ILE A 203 -17.64 -11.34 1.70
N ASN A 204 -18.20 -10.91 2.84
CA ASN A 204 -17.48 -10.74 4.09
C ASN A 204 -16.87 -12.05 4.61
N ALA A 205 -17.58 -13.18 4.48
CA ALA A 205 -17.07 -14.48 4.93
C ALA A 205 -15.84 -14.97 4.15
N ILE A 206 -15.60 -14.43 2.94
CA ILE A 206 -14.51 -14.84 2.06
C ILE A 206 -13.37 -13.85 2.11
N ILE A 207 -13.66 -12.56 1.91
CA ILE A 207 -12.62 -11.58 1.61
C ILE A 207 -11.65 -11.32 2.75
N TRP A 208 -12.11 -11.39 4.01
CA TRP A 208 -11.22 -11.22 5.16
C TRP A 208 -10.10 -12.27 5.19
N SER A 209 -10.28 -13.38 4.46
CA SER A 209 -9.29 -14.46 4.31
C SER A 209 -8.44 -14.36 3.04
N LEU A 210 -8.54 -13.27 2.28
CA LEU A 210 -7.71 -13.02 1.10
C LEU A 210 -6.24 -13.29 1.40
N ARG A 211 -5.60 -14.06 0.52
CA ARG A 211 -4.17 -14.33 0.58
C ARG A 211 -3.60 -14.46 -0.83
N SER A 212 -2.30 -14.27 -0.93
CA SER A 212 -1.54 -14.39 -2.16
C SER A 212 -0.43 -15.43 -2.04
N GLN A 213 -0.03 -16.01 -3.17
CA GLN A 213 1.16 -16.85 -3.28
C GLN A 213 1.84 -16.61 -4.62
N TYR A 214 3.16 -16.41 -4.60
CA TYR A 214 3.97 -16.31 -5.81
C TYR A 214 4.34 -17.71 -6.33
N GLU A 215 4.13 -17.99 -7.63
CA GLU A 215 4.63 -19.24 -8.21
C GLU A 215 6.18 -19.24 -8.20
N SER A 216 6.77 -20.38 -7.83
CA SER A 216 8.21 -20.62 -7.77
C SER A 216 8.99 -19.82 -6.70
N GLY A 217 8.32 -19.25 -5.69
CA GLY A 217 9.00 -18.52 -4.60
C GLY A 217 9.76 -17.27 -5.04
N LYS A 218 9.58 -16.82 -6.30
CA LYS A 218 10.22 -15.62 -6.87
C LYS A 218 9.45 -14.38 -6.44
N GLU A 219 9.46 -14.09 -5.15
CA GLU A 219 8.86 -12.86 -4.64
C GLU A 219 9.61 -11.61 -5.16
N PRO A 220 8.90 -10.49 -5.39
CA PRO A 220 9.53 -9.21 -5.70
C PRO A 220 10.57 -8.82 -4.65
N GLU A 221 11.64 -8.14 -5.08
CA GLU A 221 12.73 -7.68 -4.20
C GLU A 221 12.23 -6.90 -2.97
N ARG A 222 11.18 -6.11 -3.18
CA ARG A 222 10.54 -5.31 -2.15
C ARG A 222 9.88 -6.17 -1.04
N LEU A 223 9.52 -7.41 -1.36
CA LEU A 223 8.98 -8.40 -0.40
C LEU A 223 10.08 -9.30 0.17
N THR A 224 11.21 -9.48 -0.55
CA THR A 224 12.29 -10.37 -0.11
C THR A 224 13.24 -9.75 0.93
N PHE A 225 13.39 -10.48 2.03
CA PHE A 225 14.48 -10.46 3.02
C PHE A 225 14.64 -9.22 3.93
N LEU A 226 15.11 -8.05 3.46
CA LEU A 226 15.62 -7.03 4.40
C LEU A 226 14.54 -6.26 5.19
N HIS A 227 13.34 -6.08 4.63
CA HIS A 227 12.25 -5.35 5.30
C HIS A 227 11.25 -6.26 6.04
N ASN A 228 11.28 -7.56 5.76
CA ASN A 228 10.27 -8.52 6.26
C ASN A 228 10.83 -9.62 7.17
N LEU A 229 12.16 -9.84 7.25
CA LEU A 229 12.75 -10.84 8.14
C LEU A 229 12.42 -10.54 9.62
N ARG A 230 11.47 -11.25 10.20
CA ARG A 230 11.16 -11.21 11.64
C ARG A 230 11.89 -12.36 12.33
N TYR A 231 12.48 -12.10 13.50
CA TYR A 231 12.97 -13.19 14.33
C TYR A 231 11.76 -13.93 14.90
N GLU A 232 11.68 -15.23 14.59
CA GLU A 232 10.79 -16.15 15.28
C GLU A 232 11.50 -16.63 16.54
N TYR A 233 11.02 -16.21 17.71
CA TYR A 233 11.50 -16.76 18.98
C TYR A 233 10.55 -17.87 19.43
N PRO A 234 11.02 -18.92 20.12
CA PRO A 234 10.16 -20.01 20.60
C PRO A 234 8.98 -19.56 21.49
N LYS A 235 9.04 -18.34 22.04
CA LYS A 235 8.01 -17.70 22.87
C LYS A 235 7.40 -16.44 22.23
N THR A 236 7.68 -16.13 20.96
CA THR A 236 7.12 -14.90 20.36
C THR A 236 5.60 -14.98 20.30
N GLN A 237 4.96 -13.92 20.78
CA GLN A 237 3.54 -13.66 20.54
C GLN A 237 3.25 -13.71 19.03
N LYS A 238 2.02 -14.09 18.66
CA LYS A 238 1.48 -14.18 17.28
C LYS A 238 1.77 -12.96 16.38
N SER A 239 2.27 -11.84 16.93
CA SER A 239 2.67 -10.62 16.23
C SER A 239 3.94 -10.73 15.37
N SER A 240 4.72 -11.80 15.50
CA SER A 240 5.96 -11.99 14.73
C SER A 240 5.79 -12.66 13.37
N ASP A 241 4.67 -13.34 13.15
CA ASP A 241 4.36 -14.02 11.90
C ASP A 241 3.23 -13.27 11.18
N ILE A 242 3.61 -12.51 10.16
CA ILE A 242 2.70 -11.65 9.39
C ILE A 242 2.88 -11.86 7.90
N VAL A 243 1.84 -11.56 7.13
CA VAL A 243 1.87 -11.50 5.68
C VAL A 243 1.71 -10.05 5.26
N VAL A 244 2.73 -9.49 4.61
CA VAL A 244 2.68 -8.14 4.04
C VAL A 244 2.27 -8.25 2.58
N PHE A 245 1.15 -7.64 2.20
CA PHE A 245 0.79 -7.55 0.79
C PHE A 245 1.73 -6.57 0.08
N GLY A 246 2.24 -6.97 -1.09
CA GLY A 246 3.07 -6.13 -1.94
C GLY A 246 2.28 -5.39 -3.03
N PRO A 247 2.97 -4.46 -3.75
CA PRO A 247 2.33 -3.69 -4.82
C PRO A 247 1.82 -4.55 -5.98
N HIS A 248 2.49 -5.68 -6.27
CA HIS A 248 2.10 -6.54 -7.39
C HIS A 248 0.82 -7.34 -7.06
N GLU A 249 0.59 -7.71 -5.80
CA GLU A 249 -0.68 -8.31 -5.38
C GLU A 249 -1.84 -7.34 -5.51
N ILE A 250 -1.65 -6.07 -5.14
CA ILE A 250 -2.68 -5.04 -5.33
C ILE A 250 -2.94 -4.84 -6.83
N ALA A 251 -1.90 -4.73 -7.65
CA ALA A 251 -2.06 -4.63 -9.11
C ALA A 251 -2.78 -5.86 -9.71
N ALA A 252 -2.48 -7.06 -9.21
CA ALA A 252 -3.19 -8.29 -9.59
C ALA A 252 -4.67 -8.22 -9.21
N TYR A 253 -4.99 -7.74 -8.02
CA TYR A 253 -6.37 -7.61 -7.55
C TYR A 253 -7.15 -6.55 -8.36
N LEU A 254 -6.52 -5.42 -8.70
CA LEU A 254 -7.11 -4.41 -9.60
C LEU A 254 -7.39 -4.95 -11.00
N ALA A 255 -6.48 -5.76 -11.55
CA ALA A 255 -6.70 -6.44 -12.83
C ALA A 255 -7.86 -7.43 -12.75
N THR A 256 -7.99 -8.16 -11.64
CA THR A 256 -9.14 -9.01 -11.36
C THR A 256 -10.43 -8.20 -11.32
N ILE A 257 -10.49 -7.11 -10.55
CA ILE A 257 -11.65 -6.21 -10.51
C ILE A 257 -12.05 -5.81 -11.92
N ARG A 258 -11.10 -5.33 -12.73
CA ARG A 258 -11.39 -4.90 -14.10
C ARG A 258 -11.92 -6.03 -14.97
N LYS A 259 -11.33 -7.23 -14.92
CA LYS A 259 -11.80 -8.37 -15.70
C LYS A 259 -13.27 -8.70 -15.41
N TYR A 260 -13.64 -8.73 -14.13
CA TYR A 260 -15.00 -9.06 -13.72
C TYR A 260 -15.98 -7.90 -13.95
N TRP A 261 -15.54 -6.67 -13.74
CA TRP A 261 -16.38 -5.50 -13.97
C TRP A 261 -16.61 -5.26 -15.47
N ASP A 262 -15.55 -5.00 -16.24
CA ASP A 262 -15.65 -4.67 -17.68
C ASP A 262 -16.11 -5.88 -18.50
N GLY A 263 -15.61 -7.07 -18.16
CA GLY A 263 -15.82 -8.28 -18.97
C GLY A 263 -17.09 -9.07 -18.63
N LEU A 264 -17.54 -9.02 -17.38
CA LEU A 264 -18.64 -9.87 -16.87
C LEU A 264 -19.76 -9.07 -16.18
N ASN A 265 -19.72 -7.73 -16.22
CA ASN A 265 -20.67 -6.85 -15.53
C ASN A 265 -20.90 -7.25 -14.05
N ASN A 266 -19.78 -7.55 -13.37
CA ASN A 266 -19.75 -8.05 -12.03
C ASN A 266 -18.88 -7.17 -11.12
N THR A 267 -19.54 -6.43 -10.24
CA THR A 267 -18.92 -5.49 -9.30
C THR A 267 -18.51 -6.13 -7.98
N VAL A 268 -18.74 -7.42 -7.78
CA VAL A 268 -18.47 -8.10 -6.50
C VAL A 268 -17.01 -7.96 -6.05
N PRO A 269 -15.98 -8.19 -6.89
CA PRO A 269 -14.59 -8.00 -6.47
C PRO A 269 -14.28 -6.55 -6.08
N LEU A 270 -14.93 -5.56 -6.72
CA LEU A 270 -14.76 -4.15 -6.38
C LEU A 270 -15.37 -3.85 -5.00
N ALA A 271 -16.63 -4.24 -4.80
CA ALA A 271 -17.36 -4.03 -3.55
C ALA A 271 -16.69 -4.76 -2.37
N ALA A 272 -16.07 -5.91 -2.66
CA ALA A 272 -15.32 -6.68 -1.69
C ALA A 272 -13.92 -6.13 -1.42
N ASN A 273 -13.34 -5.29 -2.28
CA ASN A 273 -11.92 -4.98 -2.23
C ASN A 273 -11.44 -4.57 -0.82
N PRO A 274 -10.48 -5.30 -0.21
CA PRO A 274 -9.97 -5.02 1.14
C PRO A 274 -8.78 -4.05 1.12
N PHE A 275 -8.31 -3.60 -0.04
CA PHE A 275 -7.24 -2.61 -0.15
C PHE A 275 -7.77 -1.17 -0.29
N PRO A 276 -7.07 -0.16 0.26
CA PRO A 276 -7.30 1.23 -0.12
C PRO A 276 -7.27 1.42 -1.63
N LEU A 277 -8.16 2.25 -2.17
CA LEU A 277 -8.15 2.66 -3.58
C LEU A 277 -7.77 4.13 -3.60
N PRO A 278 -6.50 4.48 -3.87
CA PRO A 278 -6.04 5.85 -3.76
C PRO A 278 -6.73 6.75 -4.80
N SER A 279 -7.14 7.94 -4.38
CA SER A 279 -7.57 9.02 -5.25
C SER A 279 -6.42 9.52 -6.13
N LYS A 280 -6.72 10.27 -7.18
CA LYS A 280 -5.67 10.86 -8.03
C LYS A 280 -4.82 11.86 -7.24
N ALA A 281 -5.45 12.71 -6.45
CA ALA A 281 -4.74 13.72 -5.66
C ALA A 281 -3.78 13.10 -4.62
N TYR A 282 -4.12 11.93 -4.06
CA TYR A 282 -3.25 11.22 -3.12
C TYR A 282 -2.08 10.53 -3.81
N VAL A 283 -2.29 10.07 -5.04
CA VAL A 283 -1.21 9.63 -5.91
C VAL A 283 -0.25 10.78 -6.22
N ASP A 284 -0.77 11.95 -6.59
CA ASP A 284 0.04 13.15 -6.87
C ASP A 284 0.85 13.56 -5.64
N PHE A 285 0.24 13.52 -4.45
CA PHE A 285 0.94 13.75 -3.18
C PHE A 285 2.10 12.76 -2.97
N SER A 286 1.88 11.47 -3.23
CA SER A 286 2.90 10.42 -3.12
C SER A 286 4.05 10.59 -4.12
N GLU A 287 3.77 11.10 -5.33
CA GLU A 287 4.81 11.45 -6.30
C GLU A 287 5.63 12.65 -5.83
N LYS A 288 5.01 13.66 -5.19
CA LYS A 288 5.74 14.76 -4.55
C LYS A 288 6.66 14.26 -3.44
N LEU A 289 6.19 13.32 -2.60
CA LEU A 289 7.03 12.67 -1.59
C LEU A 289 8.27 11.98 -2.20
N ASP A 290 8.14 11.38 -3.38
CA ASP A 290 9.24 10.68 -4.05
C ASP A 290 10.19 11.62 -4.82
N ASN A 291 9.70 12.77 -5.29
CA ASN A 291 10.40 13.59 -6.29
C ASN A 291 10.64 15.06 -5.87
N ASN A 292 10.16 15.50 -4.71
CA ASN A 292 10.28 16.89 -4.26
C ASN A 292 10.73 17.00 -2.80
N ILE A 293 10.86 15.88 -2.08
CA ILE A 293 11.19 15.86 -0.66
C ILE A 293 12.53 15.17 -0.43
N VAL A 294 13.42 15.85 0.29
CA VAL A 294 14.67 15.29 0.81
C VAL A 294 14.73 15.49 2.32
N ILE A 295 15.33 14.52 3.02
CA ILE A 295 15.61 14.61 4.46
C ILE A 295 17.08 14.89 4.68
N TYR A 296 17.36 15.82 5.58
CA TYR A 296 18.69 15.99 6.15
C TYR A 296 18.96 14.91 7.21
N ASP A 297 20.01 14.13 6.98
CA ASP A 297 20.44 13.03 7.83
C ASP A 297 21.93 13.18 8.16
N LYS A 298 22.18 13.62 9.39
CA LYS A 298 23.54 13.83 9.91
C LYS A 298 24.42 12.57 9.90
N THR A 299 23.83 11.38 9.80
CA THR A 299 24.57 10.10 9.82
C THR A 299 25.17 9.72 8.47
N LEU A 300 24.75 10.39 7.39
CA LEU A 300 25.28 10.13 6.05
C LEU A 300 26.72 10.61 5.92
N THR A 301 27.51 9.99 5.04
CA THR A 301 28.86 10.45 4.70
C THR A 301 28.86 11.48 3.58
N SER A 302 27.79 11.55 2.77
CA SER A 302 27.66 12.48 1.63
C SER A 302 27.84 13.94 2.04
N ARG A 303 28.32 14.78 1.10
CA ARG A 303 28.62 16.21 1.35
C ARG A 303 27.41 16.98 1.87
N ASN A 304 26.26 16.79 1.23
CA ASN A 304 25.04 17.54 1.56
C ASN A 304 24.27 16.91 2.73
N LYS A 305 24.62 15.68 3.14
CA LYS A 305 23.91 14.91 4.17
C LYS A 305 22.42 14.76 3.86
N LEU A 306 22.06 14.66 2.58
CA LEU A 306 20.68 14.53 2.11
C LEU A 306 20.41 13.12 1.60
N ARG A 307 19.17 12.67 1.83
CA ARG A 307 18.62 11.44 1.25
C ARG A 307 17.14 11.61 0.90
N ASN A 308 16.64 10.73 0.05
CA ASN A 308 15.20 10.58 -0.14
C ASN A 308 14.55 10.00 1.13
N LEU A 309 13.22 10.14 1.21
CA LEU A 309 12.42 9.50 2.24
C LEU A 309 12.62 7.98 2.24
N HIS A 310 12.71 7.41 3.42
CA HIS A 310 12.55 5.97 3.59
C HIS A 310 11.07 5.57 3.53
N LEU A 311 10.80 4.27 3.41
CA LEU A 311 9.43 3.76 3.19
C LEU A 311 8.49 4.00 4.36
N ASP A 312 8.96 3.84 5.60
CA ASP A 312 8.20 4.16 6.81
C ASP A 312 7.87 5.65 6.88
N GLU A 313 8.84 6.53 6.64
CA GLU A 313 8.64 7.98 6.62
C GLU A 313 7.60 8.37 5.57
N LYS A 314 7.66 7.75 4.39
CA LYS A 314 6.65 7.91 3.34
C LYS A 314 5.28 7.44 3.82
N CYS A 315 5.17 6.24 4.41
CA CYS A 315 3.90 5.72 4.93
C CYS A 315 3.30 6.60 6.03
N ILE A 316 4.13 7.16 6.92
CA ILE A 316 3.73 8.09 7.97
C ILE A 316 3.16 9.37 7.36
N LEU A 317 3.85 9.98 6.39
CA LEU A 317 3.38 11.20 5.72
C LEU A 317 2.10 10.94 4.91
N LEU A 318 1.97 9.76 4.32
CA LEU A 318 0.75 9.29 3.69
C LEU A 318 -0.41 9.16 4.70
N ALA A 319 -0.19 8.54 5.86
CA ALA A 319 -1.19 8.46 6.93
C ALA A 319 -1.63 9.86 7.43
N ARG A 320 -0.69 10.80 7.54
CA ARG A 320 -0.97 12.19 7.89
C ARG A 320 -1.81 12.89 6.82
N ALA A 321 -1.53 12.62 5.55
CA ALA A 321 -2.34 13.17 4.47
C ALA A 321 -3.79 12.67 4.49
N ILE A 322 -4.04 11.42 4.87
CA ILE A 322 -5.40 10.90 5.07
C ILE A 322 -6.14 11.72 6.14
N LYS A 323 -5.47 12.03 7.25
CA LYS A 323 -6.04 12.87 8.31
C LYS A 323 -6.36 14.28 7.81
N VAL A 324 -5.38 14.95 7.21
CA VAL A 324 -5.48 16.38 6.90
C VAL A 324 -6.42 16.64 5.72
N LYS A 325 -6.39 15.79 4.69
CA LYS A 325 -7.21 15.97 3.47
C LYS A 325 -8.50 15.16 3.46
N GLY A 326 -8.64 14.23 4.41
CA GLY A 326 -9.80 13.38 4.57
C GLY A 326 -9.73 12.08 3.76
N ILE A 327 -10.42 11.06 4.27
CA ILE A 327 -10.46 9.69 3.71
C ILE A 327 -10.96 9.69 2.26
N TRP A 328 -12.04 10.43 1.99
CA TRP A 328 -12.66 10.50 0.67
C TRP A 328 -11.71 11.05 -0.38
N ASN A 329 -10.89 12.04 -0.04
CA ASN A 329 -9.94 12.67 -0.96
C ASN A 329 -8.61 11.92 -1.06
N THR A 330 -8.43 10.83 -0.30
CA THR A 330 -7.14 10.14 -0.21
C THR A 330 -7.21 8.67 -0.56
N VAL A 331 -7.81 7.85 0.30
CA VAL A 331 -7.80 6.38 0.21
C VAL A 331 -9.08 5.79 -0.38
N PHE A 332 -9.92 6.65 -0.95
CA PHE A 332 -11.11 6.28 -1.71
C PHE A 332 -11.03 6.84 -3.13
N TRP A 333 -11.27 5.98 -4.11
CA TRP A 333 -11.35 6.33 -5.51
C TRP A 333 -12.79 6.61 -5.89
N ASP A 334 -13.03 7.78 -6.45
CA ASP A 334 -14.31 8.17 -7.04
C ASP A 334 -14.09 8.40 -8.55
N PRO A 335 -14.70 7.59 -9.44
CA PRO A 335 -14.54 7.74 -10.88
C PRO A 335 -14.91 9.14 -11.41
N SER A 336 -15.87 9.82 -10.78
CA SER A 336 -16.34 11.15 -11.20
C SER A 336 -15.34 12.26 -10.89
N ARG A 337 -14.60 12.12 -9.78
CA ARG A 337 -13.57 13.07 -9.35
C ARG A 337 -12.21 12.74 -9.92
N ASP A 338 -11.81 11.47 -9.85
CA ASP A 338 -10.44 11.03 -10.11
C ASP A 338 -10.23 10.55 -11.55
N GLY A 339 -11.32 10.28 -12.28
CA GLY A 339 -11.28 9.57 -13.55
C GLY A 339 -10.88 8.10 -13.40
N PRO A 340 -10.55 7.40 -14.49
CA PRO A 340 -10.15 5.99 -14.43
C PRO A 340 -8.80 5.82 -13.74
N ILE A 341 -8.67 4.86 -12.82
CA ILE A 341 -7.39 4.50 -12.15
C ILE A 341 -6.25 4.27 -13.15
N LYS A 342 -6.58 3.70 -14.31
CA LYS A 342 -5.60 3.43 -15.37
C LYS A 342 -4.98 4.72 -15.94
N ASP A 343 -5.56 5.90 -15.73
CA ASP A 343 -5.18 7.14 -16.40
C ASP A 343 -4.48 8.15 -15.46
N TYR A 344 -4.00 7.70 -14.31
CA TYR A 344 -3.38 8.57 -13.31
C TYR A 344 -2.04 9.18 -13.78
N TRP A 345 -1.19 8.45 -14.53
CA TRP A 345 0.10 8.94 -15.05
C TRP A 345 0.15 8.95 -16.60
N LYS A 346 -0.92 9.46 -17.22
CA LYS A 346 -0.94 9.71 -18.67
C LYS A 346 -0.06 10.88 -19.07
#